data_AF-A0A6P0PTA7-F1
#
_entry.id   AF-A0A6P0PTA7-F1
#
_cell.length_a   1.000
_cell.length_b   1.000
_cell.length_c   1.000
_cell.angle_alpha   90.00
_cell.angle_beta   90.00
_cell.angle_gamma   90.00
#
_symmetry.space_group_name_H-M   'P 1'
#
loop_
_entity.id
_entity.type
_entity.pdbx_description
1 polymer ?
#
loop_
_entity_poly.entity_id
_entity_poly.type
_entity_poly.pdbx_seq_one_letter_code
_entity_poly.pdbx_strand_id
1 'polypeptide(L)'
;MLNVSLDQEAEQYLVEILSQERTTSSELIKKLLRDYRQNFQSQKSVLERMGGMPKHLLSVGNLSDRDTRREIIASRIRASHQREV
;
A
#
# COMPACT_ATOMS: atom_id res chain seq x y z
N MET A 1 -29.09 -9.34 -7.42
CA MET A 1 -28.88 -7.97 -7.94
C MET A 1 -28.24 -7.16 -6.84
N LEU A 2 -27.17 -6.42 -7.14
CA LEU A 2 -26.60 -5.46 -6.20
C LEU A 2 -27.57 -4.27 -6.11
N ASN A 3 -27.95 -3.84 -4.91
CA ASN A 3 -28.75 -2.63 -4.73
C ASN A 3 -27.83 -1.50 -4.24
N VAL A 4 -27.92 -0.34 -4.87
CA VAL A 4 -27.11 0.83 -4.52
C VAL A 4 -28.06 1.92 -4.07
N SER A 5 -27.90 2.36 -2.82
CA SER A 5 -28.60 3.53 -2.30
C SER A 5 -27.81 4.77 -2.67
N LEU A 6 -28.47 5.70 -3.37
CA LEU A 6 -27.93 7.02 -3.68
C LEU A 6 -28.54 8.03 -2.72
N ASP A 7 -27.78 9.09 -2.42
CA ASP A 7 -28.36 10.26 -1.78
C ASP A 7 -29.12 11.12 -2.81
N GLN A 8 -29.89 12.09 -2.31
CA GLN A 8 -30.72 12.93 -3.15
C GLN A 8 -29.92 13.72 -4.20
N GLU A 9 -28.70 14.12 -3.86
CA GLU A 9 -27.83 14.88 -4.76
C GLU A 9 -27.33 13.99 -5.91
N ALA A 10 -26.85 12.79 -5.60
CA ALA A 10 -26.40 11.82 -6.59
C ALA A 10 -27.55 11.34 -7.50
N GLU A 11 -28.77 11.23 -6.99
CA GLU A 11 -29.96 10.94 -7.80
C GLU A 11 -30.22 12.06 -8.83
N GLN A 12 -30.06 13.33 -8.45
CA GLN A 12 -30.22 14.46 -9.37
C GLN A 12 -29.18 14.40 -10.49
N TYR A 13 -27.91 14.15 -10.17
CA TYR A 13 -26.85 13.97 -11.16
C TYR A 13 -27.14 12.81 -12.11
N LEU A 14 -27.64 11.69 -11.58
CA LEU A 14 -27.99 10.53 -12.39
C LEU A 14 -29.08 10.89 -13.41
N VAL A 15 -30.15 11.55 -12.98
CA VAL A 15 -31.25 11.97 -13.87
C VAL A 15 -30.76 12.92 -14.95
N GLU A 16 -29.92 13.89 -14.58
CA GLU A 16 -29.34 14.84 -15.52
C GLU A 16 -28.50 14.14 -16.60
N ILE A 17 -27.55 13.28 -16.19
CA ILE A 17 -26.67 12.57 -17.13
C ILE A 17 -27.46 11.66 -18.07
N LEU A 18 -28.45 10.93 -17.53
CA LEU A 18 -29.29 10.05 -18.35
C LEU A 18 -30.10 10.83 -19.39
N SER A 19 -30.57 12.03 -19.05
CA SER A 19 -31.29 12.91 -19.97
C SER A 19 -30.40 13.42 -21.11
N GLN A 20 -29.15 13.77 -20.82
CA GLN A 20 -28.19 14.32 -21.77
C GLN A 20 -27.61 13.25 -22.70
N GLU A 21 -27.17 12.13 -22.15
CA GLU A 21 -26.53 11.04 -22.91
C GLU A 21 -27.56 10.11 -23.59
N ARG A 22 -28.86 10.23 -23.27
CA ARG A 22 -29.95 9.36 -23.77
C ARG A 22 -29.65 7.87 -23.60
N THR A 23 -29.07 7.51 -22.46
CA THR A 23 -28.69 6.14 -22.11
C THR A 23 -29.53 5.61 -20.95
N THR A 24 -29.36 4.34 -20.61
CA THR A 24 -29.99 3.73 -19.44
C THR A 24 -29.05 3.75 -18.23
N SER A 25 -29.61 3.70 -17.02
CA SER A 25 -28.83 3.61 -15.78
C SER A 25 -27.84 2.43 -15.79
N SER A 26 -28.24 1.28 -16.32
CA SER A 26 -27.40 0.08 -16.44
C SER A 26 -26.18 0.30 -17.35
N GLU A 27 -26.37 0.96 -18.50
CA GLU A 27 -25.29 1.26 -19.43
C GLU A 27 -24.32 2.28 -18.86
N LEU A 28 -24.83 3.35 -18.24
CA LEU A 28 -24.02 4.35 -17.57
C LEU A 28 -23.17 3.73 -16.44
N ILE A 29 -23.76 2.89 -15.60
CA ILE A 29 -23.04 2.20 -14.52
C ILE A 29 -21.95 1.29 -15.10
N LYS A 30 -22.21 0.54 -16.18
CA LYS A 30 -21.18 -0.29 -16.84
C LYS A 30 -20.00 0.55 -17.35
N LYS A 31 -20.28 1.69 -17.98
CA LYS A 31 -19.27 2.64 -18.48
C LYS A 31 -18.43 3.17 -17.31
N LEU A 32 -19.08 3.69 -16.27
CA LEU A 32 -18.42 4.21 -15.07
C LEU A 32 -17.55 3.16 -14.37
N LEU A 33 -18.03 1.92 -14.22
CA LEU A 33 -17.25 0.85 -13.60
C LEU A 33 -16.02 0.48 -14.44
N ARG A 34 -16.14 0.48 -15.77
CA ARG A 34 -15.01 0.23 -16.66
C ARG A 34 -13.96 1.32 -16.54
N ASP A 35 -14.38 2.57 -16.57
CA ASP A 35 -13.49 3.73 -16.52
C ASP A 35 -12.87 3.88 -15.12
N TYR A 36 -13.66 3.64 -14.07
CA TYR A 36 -13.17 3.55 -12.70
C TYR A 36 -12.12 2.45 -12.59
N ARG A 37 -12.36 1.24 -13.09
CA ARG A 37 -11.37 0.15 -13.04
C ARG A 37 -10.06 0.49 -13.75
N GLN A 38 -10.10 1.20 -14.87
CA GLN A 38 -8.89 1.63 -15.58
C GLN A 38 -8.08 2.65 -14.77
N ASN A 39 -8.77 3.55 -14.08
CA ASN A 39 -8.14 4.58 -13.24
C ASN A 39 -7.86 4.10 -11.81
N PHE A 40 -8.50 3.02 -11.38
CA PHE A 40 -8.32 2.38 -10.08
C PHE A 40 -7.02 1.58 -10.10
N GLN A 41 -5.91 2.30 -10.17
CA GLN A 41 -4.64 1.75 -9.73
C GLN A 41 -4.73 1.71 -8.21
N SER A 42 -4.89 0.51 -7.65
CA SER A 42 -4.66 0.28 -6.23
C SER A 42 -3.31 0.91 -5.90
N GLN A 43 -3.31 1.97 -5.06
CA GLN A 43 -2.08 2.58 -4.64
C GLN A 43 -1.26 1.48 -3.97
N LYS A 44 -0.12 1.12 -4.58
CA LYS A 44 0.78 0.13 -4.01
C LYS A 44 1.10 0.58 -2.59
N SER A 45 0.84 -0.30 -1.62
CA SER A 45 1.26 -0.13 -0.24
C SER A 45 2.77 0.12 -0.19
N VAL A 46 3.25 0.74 0.90
CA VAL A 46 4.69 0.97 1.10
C VAL A 46 5.48 -0.32 0.90
N LEU A 47 4.98 -1.44 1.42
CA LEU A 47 5.58 -2.77 1.27
C LEU A 47 5.66 -3.20 -0.19
N GLU A 48 4.58 -3.10 -0.96
CA GLU A 48 4.57 -3.45 -2.38
C GLU A 48 5.51 -2.57 -3.21
N ARG A 49 5.65 -1.29 -2.85
CA ARG A 49 6.64 -0.39 -3.46
C ARG A 49 8.08 -0.79 -3.11
N MET A 50 8.29 -1.38 -1.94
CA MET A 50 9.59 -1.86 -1.45
C MET A 50 9.95 -3.29 -1.93
N GLY A 51 9.14 -3.90 -2.81
CA GLY A 51 9.38 -5.25 -3.33
C GLY A 51 8.60 -6.36 -2.60
N GLY A 52 7.63 -6.00 -1.76
CA GLY A 52 6.74 -6.91 -1.05
C GLY A 52 7.23 -7.28 0.35
N MET A 53 6.58 -8.28 0.94
CA MET A 53 6.95 -8.80 2.26
C MET A 53 8.27 -9.59 2.17
N PRO A 54 9.27 -9.29 3.02
CA PRO A 54 10.53 -10.02 3.02
C PRO A 54 10.32 -11.51 3.29
N LYS A 55 10.81 -12.38 2.40
CA LYS A 55 10.74 -13.84 2.58
C LYS A 55 11.59 -14.35 3.75
N HIS A 56 12.61 -13.59 4.10
CA HIS A 56 13.52 -13.89 5.20
C HIS A 56 13.70 -12.61 6.01
N LEU A 57 13.35 -12.67 7.30
CA LEU A 57 13.74 -11.64 8.23
C LEU A 57 15.23 -11.77 8.51
N LEU A 58 15.93 -10.64 8.67
CA LEU A 58 17.31 -10.67 9.12
C LEU A 58 17.35 -11.28 10.52
N SER A 59 17.78 -12.53 10.63
CA SER A 59 18.17 -13.18 11.90
C SER A 59 19.57 -12.73 12.30
N VAL A 60 19.86 -11.44 12.14
CA VAL A 60 20.96 -10.84 12.88
C VAL A 60 20.53 -10.84 14.34
N GLY A 61 21.43 -11.11 15.29
CA GLY A 61 21.09 -11.08 16.72
C GLY A 61 20.54 -9.72 17.15
N ASN A 62 20.56 -9.41 18.44
CA ASN A 62 20.08 -8.13 18.96
C ASN A 62 20.93 -6.89 18.52
N LEU A 63 21.54 -6.89 17.32
CA LEU A 63 22.25 -5.76 16.72
C LEU A 63 21.34 -4.57 16.41
N SER A 64 20.02 -4.74 16.41
CA SER A 64 19.10 -3.59 16.42
C SER A 64 19.19 -2.82 17.73
N ASP A 65 19.49 -3.50 18.84
CA ASP A 65 19.69 -2.88 20.14
C ASP A 65 21.03 -2.14 20.21
N ARG A 66 20.98 -0.91 20.73
CA ARG A 66 22.15 -0.02 20.74
C ARG A 66 23.22 -0.52 21.70
N ASP A 67 22.83 -1.01 22.86
CA ASP A 67 23.76 -1.40 23.91
C ASP A 67 24.45 -2.71 23.54
N THR A 68 23.69 -3.65 22.98
CA THR A 68 24.23 -4.87 22.37
C THR A 68 25.27 -4.56 21.29
N ARG A 69 25.01 -3.61 20.39
CA ARG A 69 26.01 -3.20 19.38
C ARG A 69 27.26 -2.61 20.00
N ARG A 70 27.11 -1.73 20.99
CA ARG A 70 28.25 -1.09 21.66
C ARG A 70 29.16 -2.10 22.31
N GLU A 71 28.59 -3.08 23.00
CA GLU A 71 29.35 -4.13 23.67
C GLU A 71 30.12 -5.01 22.67
N ILE A 72 29.48 -5.41 21.57
CA ILE A 72 30.12 -6.22 20.52
C ILE A 72 31.26 -5.45 19.87
N ILE A 73 31.05 -4.17 19.53
CA ILE A 73 32.08 -3.30 18.93
C ILE A 73 33.27 -3.13 19.89
N ALA A 74 33.00 -2.79 21.15
CA ALA A 74 34.04 -2.59 22.17
C ALA A 74 34.85 -3.87 22.40
N SER A 75 34.19 -5.03 22.45
CA SER A 75 34.86 -6.32 22.58
C SER A 75 35.75 -6.64 21.39
N ARG A 76 35.31 -6.32 20.16
CA ARG A 76 36.11 -6.52 18.95
C ARG A 76 37.34 -5.62 18.89
N ILE A 77 37.22 -4.35 19.30
CA ILE A 77 38.34 -3.40 19.39
C ILE A 77 39.37 -3.86 20.43
N ARG A 78 38.92 -4.32 21.61
CA ARG A 78 39.83 -4.86 22.63
C ARG A 78 40.59 -6.09 22.11
N ALA A 79 39.89 -7.01 21.45
CA ALA A 79 40.49 -8.22 20.90
C ALA A 79 41.51 -7.93 19.79
N SER A 80 41.32 -6.88 18.98
CA SER A 80 42.34 -6.49 17.98
C SER A 80 43.59 -5.93 18.63
N HIS A 81 43.45 -5.05 19.62
CA HIS A 81 44.60 -4.51 20.35
C HIS A 81 45.40 -5.56 21.10
N GLN A 82 44.75 -6.61 21.63
CA GLN A 82 45.44 -7.73 22.29
C GLN A 82 46.17 -8.66 21.32
N ARG A 83 45.89 -8.60 20.01
CA ARG A 83 46.59 -9.41 18.99
C ARG A 83 47.78 -8.70 18.37
N GLU A 84 47.87 -7.38 18.53
CA GLU A 84 48.97 -6.54 18.02
C GLU A 84 50.11 -6.37 19.06
N VAL A 85 49.95 -6.95 20.26
CA VAL A 85 50.95 -7.03 21.34
C VAL A 85 51.47 -8.46 21.42
#